data_AF-A0A1H1B1W1-F1
#
_entry.id   AF-A0A1H1B1W1-F1
#
_cell.length_a   1.000
_cell.length_b   1.000
_cell.length_c   1.000
_cell.angle_alpha   90.00
_cell.angle_beta   90.00
_cell.angle_gamma   90.00
#
_symmetry.space_group_name_H-M   'P 1'
#
loop_
_entity.id
_entity.type
_entity.pdbx_description
1 polymer ?
#
loop_
_entity_poly.entity_id
_entity_poly.type
_entity_poly.pdbx_seq_one_letter_code
_entity_poly.pdbx_strand_id
1 'polypeptide(L)'
;MKKILFMSLLAGSFALTACNPAEEKVDNAKVYSSAEDILNGISFTQYADEAYTQPAADGNYIFYQTNPGRSVQVYTFRSDGSMNLMASGASGKFTLKPGRGSDPNQTVYIRSLNYDGTLTETSTTLNVFVQQELDPEIRLIASDAYGSKVWKWNTNAPDGVVWGNMGYCGGAGADVALSGNGKWWGVTSEAEFEDQTQHASDGLIGDHSMDATMVIADDGTIKCFDASGTQIRKGTYTIKDWNPNDPTAWKVGTLETSAGAILWPYEINSGGNKPTQFDICYLTSDRMVLVYPDGGDFGGLGNWGEATFWQFASNSDILGMAAGYEKSQGKDWTWDQGVTGAVWGNMGYCGGAGSDVGTTGNGQWWGCTSEADFADQLQHSNDGTLHGDESMDAYFTLTPDGMITRHDGKGNVINSGIYSFDLVDGNTWKVADLNTTAGTILWPFEINSGGNMPTKFEVVYLTGDKMTLVYPDGGDFGGLGNWGEATFWHFKAK
;
A
#
# COMPACT_ATOMS: atom_id res chain seq x y z
N MET A 1 21.03 6.13 42.20
CA MET A 1 22.24 6.15 41.35
C MET A 1 22.40 7.55 40.76
N LYS A 2 23.64 8.04 40.71
CA LYS A 2 24.01 9.41 40.33
C LYS A 2 23.72 9.69 38.86
N LYS A 3 23.13 10.85 38.58
CA LYS A 3 23.13 11.49 37.25
C LYS A 3 24.43 12.26 37.07
N ILE A 4 25.12 11.99 35.96
CA ILE A 4 26.27 12.75 35.48
C ILE A 4 25.74 14.02 34.81
N LEU A 5 26.23 15.19 35.22
CA LEU A 5 25.98 16.47 34.54
C LEU A 5 27.33 16.98 34.03
N PHE A 6 27.52 17.00 32.71
CA PHE A 6 28.58 17.77 32.07
C PHE A 6 28.09 19.22 31.95
N MET A 7 28.72 20.14 32.69
CA MET A 7 28.66 21.58 32.40
C MET A 7 30.08 22.02 32.01
N SER A 8 30.24 22.43 30.76
CA SER A 8 31.30 23.34 30.35
C SER A 8 30.82 24.77 30.64
N LEU A 9 31.51 25.47 31.54
CA LEU A 9 31.36 26.91 31.72
C LEU A 9 32.75 27.52 31.81
N LEU A 10 33.03 28.39 30.83
CA LEU A 10 34.18 29.28 30.83
C LEU A 10 34.11 30.18 32.07
N ALA A 11 35.28 30.33 32.69
CA ALA A 11 35.53 31.17 33.84
C ALA A 11 35.27 32.66 33.55
N GLY A 12 34.65 33.33 34.53
CA GLY A 12 34.48 34.78 34.58
C GLY A 12 34.23 35.21 36.01
N SER A 13 35.30 35.23 36.79
CA SER A 13 35.36 35.60 38.21
C SER A 13 34.96 37.06 38.46
N PHE A 14 33.89 37.28 39.24
CA PHE A 14 33.68 38.52 40.00
C PHE A 14 33.04 38.25 41.37
N ALA A 15 33.77 38.65 42.41
CA ALA A 15 33.37 39.05 43.75
C ALA A 15 32.30 38.23 44.50
N LEU A 16 32.78 37.44 45.46
CA LEU A 16 31.99 36.90 46.58
C LEU A 16 31.59 38.03 47.54
N THR A 17 30.34 38.46 47.46
CA THR A 17 29.61 39.06 48.60
C THR A 17 28.54 38.07 49.03
N ALA A 18 28.67 37.58 50.26
CA ALA A 18 27.71 36.69 50.89
C ALA A 18 26.38 37.41 51.13
N CYS A 19 25.43 37.27 50.20
CA CYS A 19 24.00 37.41 50.49
C CYS A 19 23.47 36.01 50.79
N ASN A 20 23.09 35.80 52.04
CA ASN A 20 22.28 34.66 52.46
C ASN A 20 21.00 34.65 51.60
N PRO A 21 20.78 33.68 50.69
CA PRO A 21 19.53 33.64 49.97
C PRO A 21 18.46 33.31 51.00
N ALA A 22 17.56 34.27 51.25
CA ALA A 22 16.29 33.92 51.86
C ALA A 22 15.64 32.91 50.91
N GLU A 23 15.53 31.66 51.36
CA GLU A 23 14.72 30.66 50.69
C GLU A 23 13.28 31.13 50.82
N GLU A 24 12.81 31.93 49.86
CA GLU A 24 11.38 32.12 49.66
C GLU A 24 10.82 30.76 49.32
N LYS A 25 10.26 30.09 50.34
CA LYS A 25 9.27 29.05 50.12
C LYS A 25 8.07 29.73 49.47
N VAL A 26 8.12 29.82 48.15
CA VAL A 26 6.93 30.04 47.35
C VAL A 26 6.09 28.79 47.55
N ASP A 27 5.12 28.88 48.47
CA ASP A 27 4.08 27.88 48.64
C ASP A 27 3.12 28.01 47.44
N ASN A 28 3.63 27.70 46.26
CA ASN A 28 2.78 27.40 45.11
C ASN A 28 2.10 26.09 45.49
N ALA A 29 0.84 26.18 45.94
CA ALA A 29 -0.03 25.02 46.01
C ALA A 29 0.16 24.24 44.71
N LYS A 30 0.78 23.06 44.82
CA LYS A 30 1.05 22.20 43.66
C LYS A 30 -0.31 21.73 43.15
N VAL A 31 -0.87 22.43 42.18
CA VAL A 31 -2.16 22.08 41.59
C VAL A 31 -1.92 20.86 40.70
N TYR A 32 -2.35 19.70 41.20
CA TYR A 32 -2.43 18.48 40.41
C TYR A 32 -3.64 18.59 39.48
N SER A 33 -3.47 18.12 38.24
CA SER A 33 -4.54 18.17 37.27
C SER A 33 -5.28 16.84 37.31
N SER A 34 -6.56 16.86 37.66
CA SER A 34 -7.44 15.72 37.39
C SER A 34 -7.67 15.57 35.89
N ALA A 35 -8.12 14.40 35.45
CA ALA A 35 -8.50 14.16 34.05
C ALA A 35 -9.60 15.14 33.60
N GLU A 36 -10.50 15.51 34.52
CA GLU A 36 -11.56 16.49 34.31
C GLU A 36 -11.02 17.92 34.16
N ASP A 37 -9.99 18.31 34.94
CA ASP A 37 -9.33 19.61 34.79
C ASP A 37 -8.65 19.76 33.43
N ILE A 38 -8.07 18.68 32.91
CA ILE A 38 -7.46 18.68 31.57
C ILE A 38 -8.54 18.80 30.50
N LEU A 39 -9.61 18.01 30.61
CA LEU A 39 -10.69 17.98 29.63
C LEU A 39 -11.46 19.31 29.57
N ASN A 40 -11.72 19.93 30.72
CA ASN A 40 -12.37 21.24 30.79
C ASN A 40 -11.45 22.40 30.37
N GLY A 41 -10.13 22.19 30.44
CA GLY A 41 -9.12 23.19 30.13
C GLY A 41 -8.64 23.18 28.68
N ILE A 42 -9.17 22.32 27.81
CA ILE A 42 -8.79 22.21 26.40
C ILE A 42 -9.98 22.45 25.47
N SER A 43 -9.75 23.14 24.37
CA SER A 43 -10.73 23.34 23.30
C SER A 43 -10.17 22.89 21.96
N PHE A 44 -11.08 22.45 21.08
CA PHE A 44 -10.78 22.05 19.72
C PHE A 44 -11.60 22.90 18.73
N THR A 45 -11.01 23.25 17.60
CA THR A 45 -11.68 23.92 16.48
C THR A 45 -11.30 23.18 15.19
N GLN A 46 -12.31 22.89 14.38
CA GLN A 46 -12.18 22.08 13.17
C GLN A 46 -12.36 22.90 11.90
N TYR A 47 -11.59 22.54 10.87
CA TYR A 47 -11.54 23.22 9.58
C TYR A 47 -11.57 22.22 8.44
N ALA A 48 -12.21 22.60 7.33
CA ALA A 48 -12.30 21.78 6.12
C ALA A 48 -10.98 21.78 5.30
N ASP A 49 -10.12 22.77 5.52
CA ASP A 49 -8.90 23.01 4.73
C ASP A 49 -7.62 23.03 5.57
N GLU A 50 -6.51 22.64 4.96
CA GLU A 50 -5.18 22.61 5.60
C GLU A 50 -4.66 23.99 5.98
N ALA A 51 -5.18 25.06 5.36
CA ALA A 51 -4.81 26.43 5.74
C ALA A 51 -5.53 26.92 7.01
N TYR A 52 -6.46 26.12 7.57
CA TYR A 52 -7.25 26.46 8.76
C TYR A 52 -8.06 27.76 8.58
N THR A 53 -8.72 27.91 7.42
CA THR A 53 -9.44 29.15 7.06
C THR A 53 -10.96 28.97 6.94
N GLN A 54 -11.45 27.75 6.74
CA GLN A 54 -12.85 27.41 6.58
C GLN A 54 -13.32 26.53 7.74
N PRO A 55 -13.93 27.12 8.79
CA PRO A 55 -14.48 26.34 9.89
C PRO A 55 -15.52 25.33 9.40
N ALA A 56 -15.40 24.09 9.87
CA ALA A 56 -16.33 23.01 9.57
C ALA A 56 -16.48 22.14 10.82
N ALA A 57 -17.72 21.82 11.20
CA ALA A 57 -18.00 21.03 12.41
C ALA A 57 -17.41 19.62 12.34
N ASP A 58 -17.27 19.10 11.12
CA ASP A 58 -16.70 17.81 10.76
C ASP A 58 -15.33 17.97 10.06
N GLY A 59 -14.66 19.13 10.19
CA GLY A 59 -13.38 19.35 9.52
C GLY A 59 -12.27 18.39 9.96
N ASN A 60 -11.48 17.86 9.01
CA ASN A 60 -10.36 16.96 9.28
C ASN A 60 -9.09 17.68 9.80
N TYR A 61 -9.05 19.02 9.79
CA TYR A 61 -7.92 19.82 10.27
C TYR A 61 -8.27 20.44 11.61
N ILE A 62 -7.58 20.02 12.68
CA ILE A 62 -7.91 20.34 14.06
C ILE A 62 -6.87 21.31 14.63
N PHE A 63 -7.33 22.42 15.18
CA PHE A 63 -6.55 23.26 16.07
C PHE A 63 -7.00 23.01 17.51
N TYR A 64 -6.05 22.91 18.44
CA TYR A 64 -6.35 22.85 19.86
C TYR A 64 -5.64 23.96 20.63
N GLN A 65 -6.24 24.36 21.75
CA GLN A 65 -5.66 25.31 22.70
C GLN A 65 -6.08 24.95 24.12
N THR A 66 -5.21 25.20 25.09
CA THR A 66 -5.51 25.06 26.51
C THR A 66 -5.68 26.42 27.21
N ASN A 67 -6.59 26.48 28.18
CA ASN A 67 -6.81 27.64 29.04
C ASN A 67 -7.12 27.20 30.49
N PRO A 68 -6.28 27.52 31.49
CA PRO A 68 -5.01 28.25 31.37
C PRO A 68 -3.98 27.49 30.50
N GLY A 69 -3.03 28.23 29.91
CA GLY A 69 -2.04 27.68 28.98
C GLY A 69 -1.17 26.58 29.61
N ARG A 70 -1.59 25.33 29.41
CA ARG A 70 -0.97 24.11 29.93
C ARG A 70 -0.48 23.27 28.77
N SER A 71 0.76 22.80 28.84
CA SER A 71 1.29 21.89 27.83
C SER A 71 0.67 20.50 27.97
N VAL A 72 0.08 20.01 26.87
CA VAL A 72 -0.46 18.66 26.76
C VAL A 72 0.19 17.93 25.59
N GLN A 73 0.05 16.62 25.56
CA GLN A 73 0.26 15.79 24.38
C GLN A 73 -1.09 15.28 23.92
N VAL A 74 -1.42 15.52 22.65
CA VAL A 74 -2.61 15.00 21.98
C VAL A 74 -2.16 13.82 21.12
N TYR A 75 -2.76 12.66 21.31
CA TYR A 75 -2.40 11.44 20.60
C TYR A 75 -3.64 10.62 20.26
N THR A 76 -3.55 9.80 19.23
CA THR A 76 -4.46 8.68 19.02
C THR A 76 -3.74 7.38 19.35
N PHE A 77 -4.48 6.27 19.43
CA PHE A 77 -3.85 4.97 19.31
C PHE A 77 -3.90 4.53 17.87
N ARG A 78 -2.79 3.98 17.37
CA ARG A 78 -2.85 3.15 16.16
C ARG A 78 -3.55 1.85 16.51
N SER A 79 -3.87 1.07 15.49
CA SER A 79 -4.56 -0.21 15.64
C SER A 79 -3.77 -1.25 16.45
N ASP A 80 -2.44 -1.10 16.65
CA ASP A 80 -1.60 -1.96 17.53
C ASP A 80 -1.60 -1.50 18.99
N GLY A 81 -2.38 -0.48 19.33
CA GLY A 81 -2.35 0.14 20.65
C GLY A 81 -1.11 0.99 20.91
N SER A 82 -0.22 1.17 19.93
CA SER A 82 0.89 2.13 20.04
C SER A 82 0.35 3.56 19.98
N MET A 83 1.01 4.42 20.74
CA MET A 83 0.68 5.84 20.77
C MET A 83 1.10 6.51 19.46
N ASN A 84 0.15 7.15 18.77
CA ASN A 84 0.42 8.08 17.68
C ASN A 84 0.35 9.52 18.20
N LEU A 85 1.50 10.11 18.52
CA LEU A 85 1.55 11.50 18.95
C LEU A 85 1.16 12.42 17.78
N MET A 86 0.04 13.11 17.92
CA MET A 86 -0.51 14.00 16.89
C MET A 86 0.06 15.41 17.03
N ALA A 87 0.11 15.93 18.25
CA ALA A 87 0.64 17.26 18.55
C ALA A 87 1.01 17.40 20.04
N SER A 88 1.81 18.43 20.38
CA SER A 88 2.15 18.75 21.77
C SER A 88 2.38 20.24 22.00
N GLY A 89 2.13 20.69 23.24
CA GLY A 89 2.22 22.10 23.65
C GLY A 89 0.92 22.62 24.25
N ALA A 90 0.86 23.92 24.59
CA ALA A 90 -0.34 24.58 25.09
C ALA A 90 -1.35 24.96 23.99
N SER A 91 -0.91 24.88 22.73
CA SER A 91 -1.75 24.95 21.54
C SER A 91 -1.03 24.24 20.41
N GLY A 92 -1.77 23.75 19.44
CA GLY A 92 -1.18 23.08 18.29
C GLY A 92 -2.19 22.73 17.21
N LYS A 93 -1.69 22.17 16.12
CA LYS A 93 -2.46 21.76 14.95
C LYS A 93 -2.16 20.29 14.65
N PHE A 94 -3.19 19.55 14.28
CA PHE A 94 -3.05 18.18 13.80
C PHE A 94 -4.20 17.86 12.83
N THR A 95 -4.13 16.68 12.22
CA THR A 95 -5.08 16.24 11.20
C THR A 95 -5.55 14.83 11.50
N LEU A 96 -6.84 14.57 11.33
CA LEU A 96 -7.43 13.24 11.40
C LEU A 96 -7.97 12.88 10.02
N LYS A 97 -7.38 11.89 9.37
CA LYS A 97 -7.80 11.35 8.07
C LYS A 97 -8.22 9.89 8.24
N PRO A 98 -9.41 9.63 8.82
CA PRO A 98 -9.92 8.26 8.87
C PRO A 98 -10.09 7.71 7.46
N GLY A 99 -9.85 6.41 7.30
CA GLY A 99 -10.10 5.72 6.03
C GLY A 99 -11.57 5.85 5.61
N ARG A 100 -11.83 5.82 4.32
CA ARG A 100 -13.18 5.90 3.74
C ARG A 100 -14.16 4.91 4.39
N GLY A 101 -15.40 5.33 4.61
CA GLY A 101 -16.44 4.52 5.27
C GLY A 101 -16.18 4.14 6.73
N SER A 102 -15.12 4.65 7.37
CA SER A 102 -14.87 4.43 8.81
C SER A 102 -15.83 5.25 9.69
N ASP A 103 -15.83 4.98 10.99
CA ASP A 103 -16.60 5.78 11.95
C ASP A 103 -16.15 7.25 11.92
N PRO A 104 -17.03 8.24 11.68
CA PRO A 104 -16.66 9.65 11.75
C PRO A 104 -16.27 10.11 13.15
N ASN A 105 -16.59 9.35 14.19
CA ASN A 105 -16.26 9.69 15.57
C ASN A 105 -14.88 9.16 15.93
N GLN A 106 -13.90 10.05 15.97
CA GLN A 106 -12.50 9.73 16.23
C GLN A 106 -12.11 10.12 17.66
N THR A 107 -11.67 9.15 18.45
CA THR A 107 -11.23 9.40 19.83
C THR A 107 -9.79 9.89 19.85
N VAL A 108 -9.57 11.04 20.48
CA VAL A 108 -8.24 11.58 20.80
C VAL A 108 -8.00 11.50 22.29
N TYR A 109 -6.78 11.14 22.66
CA TYR A 109 -6.31 11.06 24.02
C TYR A 109 -5.41 12.25 24.32
N ILE A 110 -5.52 12.76 25.54
CA ILE A 110 -4.86 13.96 25.98
C ILE A 110 -4.16 13.61 27.28
N ARG A 111 -2.83 13.80 27.33
CA ARG A 111 -2.06 13.60 28.56
C ARG A 111 -1.26 14.83 28.95
N SER A 112 -1.13 15.03 30.25
CA SER A 112 -0.35 16.10 30.85
C SER A 112 0.56 15.55 31.94
N LEU A 113 1.75 16.14 32.09
CA LEU A 113 2.66 15.86 33.19
C LEU A 113 2.29 16.75 34.39
N ASN A 114 2.08 16.15 35.55
CA ASN A 114 1.91 16.85 36.82
C ASN A 114 3.26 17.24 37.42
N TYR A 115 3.24 18.16 38.39
CA TYR A 115 4.45 18.69 39.04
C TYR A 115 5.29 17.61 39.75
N ASP A 116 4.66 16.54 40.23
CA ASP A 116 5.34 15.41 40.88
C ASP A 116 5.92 14.38 39.90
N GLY A 117 5.78 14.62 38.59
CA GLY A 117 6.25 13.72 37.54
C GLY A 117 5.24 12.62 37.17
N THR A 118 4.04 12.60 37.75
CA THR A 118 2.97 11.68 37.33
C THR A 118 2.30 12.16 36.05
N LEU A 119 1.74 11.22 35.26
CA LEU A 119 0.94 11.53 34.08
C LEU A 119 -0.54 11.44 34.43
N THR A 120 -1.32 12.43 34.01
CA THR A 120 -2.78 12.36 33.97
C THR A 120 -3.22 12.27 32.52
N GLU A 121 -4.09 11.30 32.21
CA GLU A 121 -4.66 11.08 30.88
C GLU A 121 -6.18 11.23 30.89
N THR A 122 -6.73 11.72 29.78
CA THR A 122 -8.17 11.80 29.49
C THR A 122 -8.39 11.61 28.00
N SER A 123 -9.64 11.50 27.55
CA SER A 123 -9.96 11.42 26.13
C SER A 123 -11.22 12.20 25.78
N THR A 124 -11.34 12.55 24.51
CA THR A 124 -12.57 13.10 23.93
C THR A 124 -12.74 12.58 22.51
N THR A 125 -13.95 12.70 21.99
CA THR A 125 -14.30 12.24 20.65
C THR A 125 -14.59 13.44 19.77
N LEU A 126 -13.91 13.50 18.62
CA LEU A 126 -14.11 14.51 17.59
C LEU A 126 -14.88 13.87 16.43
N ASN A 127 -15.92 14.52 15.95
CA ASN A 127 -16.62 14.10 14.74
C ASN A 127 -15.88 14.70 13.54
N VAL A 128 -15.40 13.89 12.61
CA VAL A 128 -14.66 14.34 11.42
C VAL A 128 -15.30 13.81 10.15
N PHE A 129 -14.99 14.45 9.03
CA PHE A 129 -15.48 14.08 7.73
C PHE A 129 -14.82 12.77 7.29
N VAL A 130 -15.65 11.86 6.79
CA VAL A 130 -15.26 10.58 6.23
C VAL A 130 -15.88 10.47 4.85
N GLN A 131 -15.06 10.17 3.85
CA GLN A 131 -15.57 9.94 2.51
C GLN A 131 -16.47 8.70 2.47
N GLN A 132 -17.52 8.75 1.63
CA GLN A 132 -18.39 7.60 1.40
C GLN A 132 -17.60 6.45 0.78
N GLU A 133 -17.94 5.24 1.20
CA GLU A 133 -17.40 3.99 0.67
C GLU A 133 -17.63 3.90 -0.85
N LEU A 134 -16.59 3.50 -1.59
CA LEU A 134 -16.67 3.30 -3.04
C LEU A 134 -17.34 1.97 -3.35
N ASP A 135 -18.03 1.89 -4.48
CA ASP A 135 -18.50 0.61 -5.01
C ASP A 135 -17.30 -0.35 -5.25
N PRO A 136 -17.45 -1.67 -5.04
CA PRO A 136 -16.34 -2.63 -5.07
C PRO A 136 -15.49 -2.56 -6.35
N GLU A 137 -16.13 -2.44 -7.50
CA GLU A 137 -15.48 -2.30 -8.81
C GLU A 137 -14.68 -1.01 -8.96
N ILE A 138 -15.12 0.07 -8.30
CA ILE A 138 -14.42 1.37 -8.34
C ILE A 138 -13.15 1.30 -7.50
N ARG A 139 -13.17 0.59 -6.36
CA ARG A 139 -11.95 0.34 -5.56
C ARG A 139 -10.88 -0.38 -6.37
N LEU A 140 -11.31 -1.37 -7.17
CA LEU A 140 -10.41 -2.13 -8.06
C LEU A 140 -9.86 -1.28 -9.19
N ILE A 141 -10.68 -0.47 -9.87
CA ILE A 141 -10.21 0.27 -11.05
C ILE A 141 -9.48 1.58 -10.71
N ALA A 142 -9.81 2.22 -9.58
CA ALA A 142 -9.37 3.57 -9.22
C ALA A 142 -8.66 3.68 -7.85
N SER A 143 -8.45 2.57 -7.13
CA SER A 143 -7.86 2.52 -5.77
C SER A 143 -8.68 3.23 -4.69
N ASP A 144 -9.03 2.47 -3.64
CA ASP A 144 -9.70 3.01 -2.46
C ASP A 144 -8.82 3.95 -1.63
N ALA A 145 -7.52 3.62 -1.54
CA ALA A 145 -6.57 4.33 -0.68
C ALA A 145 -6.05 5.63 -1.29
N TYR A 146 -5.91 5.68 -2.63
CA TYR A 146 -5.25 6.78 -3.31
C TYR A 146 -6.21 7.64 -4.15
N GLY A 147 -7.46 7.22 -4.34
CA GLY A 147 -8.49 7.92 -5.13
C GLY A 147 -8.21 7.96 -6.63
N SER A 148 -7.07 7.43 -7.07
CA SER A 148 -6.78 7.16 -8.47
C SER A 148 -5.79 6.01 -8.61
N LYS A 149 -5.79 5.39 -9.79
CA LYS A 149 -4.88 4.30 -10.14
C LYS A 149 -4.25 4.54 -11.51
N VAL A 150 -2.96 4.28 -11.60
CA VAL A 150 -2.19 4.34 -12.84
C VAL A 150 -2.16 2.96 -13.46
N TRP A 151 -2.69 2.86 -14.67
CA TRP A 151 -2.67 1.68 -15.52
C TRP A 151 -1.65 1.88 -16.64
N LYS A 152 -0.91 0.83 -16.97
CA LYS A 152 0.04 0.76 -18.09
C LYS A 152 -0.16 -0.55 -18.85
N TRP A 153 0.46 -0.69 -20.01
CA TRP A 153 0.45 -1.95 -20.74
C TRP A 153 1.03 -3.09 -19.89
N ASN A 154 0.37 -4.25 -19.90
CA ASN A 154 0.83 -5.41 -19.13
C ASN A 154 1.89 -6.21 -19.88
N THR A 155 3.11 -5.67 -19.98
CA THR A 155 4.25 -6.35 -20.65
C THR A 155 4.66 -7.66 -19.98
N ASN A 156 4.17 -7.93 -18.77
CA ASN A 156 4.40 -9.16 -18.01
C ASN A 156 3.23 -10.16 -18.13
N ALA A 157 2.30 -9.96 -19.06
CA ALA A 157 1.31 -10.97 -19.39
C ALA A 157 1.99 -12.32 -19.73
N PRO A 158 1.36 -13.48 -19.48
CA PRO A 158 1.98 -14.79 -19.71
C PRO A 158 2.56 -15.01 -21.12
N ASP A 159 1.96 -14.37 -22.12
CA ASP A 159 2.34 -14.40 -23.54
C ASP A 159 3.07 -13.11 -23.98
N GLY A 160 3.25 -12.13 -23.09
CA GLY A 160 3.78 -10.80 -23.39
C GLY A 160 2.87 -9.92 -24.25
N VAL A 161 1.68 -10.41 -24.63
CA VAL A 161 0.81 -9.72 -25.59
C VAL A 161 -0.13 -8.75 -24.90
N VAL A 162 -0.04 -7.47 -25.23
CA VAL A 162 -0.76 -6.40 -24.52
C VAL A 162 -2.02 -5.90 -25.24
N TRP A 163 -2.08 -6.10 -26.55
CA TRP A 163 -3.20 -5.73 -27.41
C TRP A 163 -3.21 -6.62 -28.66
N GLY A 164 -4.39 -6.96 -29.19
CA GLY A 164 -4.49 -7.77 -30.40
C GLY A 164 -5.89 -8.31 -30.65
N ASN A 165 -5.99 -9.33 -31.51
CA ASN A 165 -7.25 -10.01 -31.78
C ASN A 165 -7.36 -11.40 -31.14
N MET A 166 -8.61 -11.80 -30.92
CA MET A 166 -8.96 -13.05 -30.26
C MET A 166 -10.35 -13.54 -30.68
N GLY A 167 -10.71 -14.76 -30.26
CA GLY A 167 -12.07 -15.28 -30.33
C GLY A 167 -12.94 -14.81 -29.16
N TYR A 168 -14.03 -14.12 -29.47
CA TYR A 168 -15.03 -13.65 -28.50
C TYR A 168 -15.76 -14.81 -27.81
N CYS A 169 -15.97 -14.74 -26.50
CA CYS A 169 -16.73 -15.73 -25.73
C CYS A 169 -16.24 -17.19 -25.88
N GLY A 170 -14.93 -17.40 -26.06
CA GLY A 170 -14.32 -18.73 -26.23
C GLY A 170 -14.13 -19.55 -24.94
N GLY A 171 -14.48 -19.00 -23.78
CA GLY A 171 -14.28 -19.60 -22.45
C GLY A 171 -14.59 -18.62 -21.32
N ALA A 172 -14.04 -18.85 -20.12
CA ALA A 172 -14.14 -17.89 -19.02
C ALA A 172 -13.27 -16.66 -19.30
N GLY A 173 -13.72 -15.47 -18.88
CA GLY A 173 -12.99 -14.21 -19.10
C GLY A 173 -11.62 -14.20 -18.43
N ALA A 174 -11.53 -14.76 -17.22
CA ALA A 174 -10.28 -14.85 -16.49
C ALA A 174 -9.20 -15.62 -17.24
N ASP A 175 -9.56 -16.61 -18.06
CA ASP A 175 -8.59 -17.40 -18.83
C ASP A 175 -7.90 -16.57 -19.92
N VAL A 176 -8.53 -15.50 -20.41
CA VAL A 176 -7.91 -14.54 -21.35
C VAL A 176 -6.71 -13.87 -20.68
N ALA A 177 -6.84 -13.51 -19.40
CA ALA A 177 -5.79 -12.88 -18.62
C ALA A 177 -4.74 -13.89 -18.13
N LEU A 178 -5.17 -15.04 -17.61
CA LEU A 178 -4.31 -15.96 -16.87
C LEU A 178 -3.59 -16.98 -17.76
N SER A 179 -4.18 -17.39 -18.88
CA SER A 179 -3.61 -18.40 -19.79
C SER A 179 -3.51 -17.94 -21.25
N GLY A 180 -4.01 -16.75 -21.58
CA GLY A 180 -4.05 -16.26 -22.96
C GLY A 180 -5.13 -16.93 -23.81
N ASN A 181 -6.13 -17.54 -23.19
CA ASN A 181 -7.16 -18.29 -23.92
C ASN A 181 -7.86 -17.42 -24.97
N GLY A 182 -8.06 -18.00 -26.16
CA GLY A 182 -8.76 -17.37 -27.27
C GLY A 182 -7.94 -16.36 -28.08
N LYS A 183 -6.76 -15.92 -27.62
CA LYS A 183 -5.92 -14.98 -28.38
C LYS A 183 -5.35 -15.62 -29.64
N TRP A 184 -5.37 -14.90 -30.75
CA TRP A 184 -4.88 -15.37 -32.04
C TRP A 184 -3.58 -14.67 -32.44
N TRP A 185 -3.55 -13.36 -32.28
CA TRP A 185 -2.39 -12.52 -32.58
C TRP A 185 -2.42 -11.27 -31.70
N GLY A 186 -1.27 -10.68 -31.44
CA GLY A 186 -1.17 -9.36 -30.84
C GLY A 186 0.27 -8.88 -30.72
N VAL A 187 0.41 -7.70 -30.13
CA VAL A 187 1.66 -6.96 -30.01
C VAL A 187 2.33 -7.15 -28.66
N THR A 188 3.66 -7.17 -28.70
CA THR A 188 4.58 -7.42 -27.58
C THR A 188 5.64 -6.31 -27.43
N SER A 189 5.71 -5.37 -28.38
CA SER A 189 6.72 -4.30 -28.38
C SER A 189 6.21 -3.00 -28.99
N GLU A 190 6.91 -1.89 -28.70
CA GLU A 190 6.63 -0.57 -29.29
C GLU A 190 6.76 -0.58 -30.82
N ALA A 191 7.75 -1.30 -31.35
CA ALA A 191 7.94 -1.42 -32.81
C ALA A 191 6.74 -2.11 -33.48
N GLU A 192 6.19 -3.15 -32.85
CA GLU A 192 4.98 -3.80 -33.37
C GLU A 192 3.76 -2.88 -33.28
N PHE A 193 3.66 -2.04 -32.24
CA PHE A 193 2.64 -0.99 -32.17
C PHE A 193 2.79 0.02 -33.31
N GLU A 194 4.00 0.51 -33.61
CA GLU A 194 4.21 1.46 -34.71
C GLU A 194 3.71 0.93 -36.06
N ASP A 195 3.76 -0.39 -36.28
CA ASP A 195 3.20 -1.05 -37.47
C ASP A 195 1.66 -1.14 -37.49
N GLN A 196 0.98 -0.70 -36.42
CA GLN A 196 -0.49 -0.74 -36.26
C GLN A 196 -1.19 0.61 -36.50
N THR A 197 -0.51 1.61 -37.07
CA THR A 197 -1.09 2.96 -37.28
C THR A 197 -2.43 3.00 -38.03
N GLN A 198 -2.77 1.99 -38.84
CA GLN A 198 -4.07 1.85 -39.50
C GLN A 198 -5.24 1.68 -38.51
N HIS A 199 -4.96 1.34 -37.25
CA HIS A 199 -5.92 1.26 -36.16
C HIS A 199 -5.95 2.56 -35.31
N ALA A 200 -5.26 3.62 -35.76
CA ALA A 200 -5.33 4.97 -35.22
C ALA A 200 -6.20 5.89 -36.09
N SER A 201 -7.18 6.56 -35.51
CA SER A 201 -7.87 7.67 -36.20
C SER A 201 -7.13 9.00 -36.05
N ASP A 202 -6.25 9.13 -35.06
CA ASP A 202 -5.64 10.39 -34.63
C ASP A 202 -4.12 10.45 -34.90
N GLY A 203 -3.57 9.41 -35.54
CA GLY A 203 -2.13 9.20 -35.66
C GLY A 203 -1.45 8.79 -34.35
N LEU A 204 -0.12 8.65 -34.38
CA LEU A 204 0.68 8.33 -33.19
C LEU A 204 0.92 9.60 -32.37
N ILE A 205 0.38 9.63 -31.14
CA ILE A 205 0.52 10.79 -30.24
C ILE A 205 1.27 10.48 -28.93
N GLY A 206 1.95 9.33 -28.88
CA GLY A 206 2.84 8.94 -27.76
C GLY A 206 2.33 7.79 -26.88
N ASP A 207 1.12 7.30 -27.11
CA ASP A 207 0.51 6.15 -26.42
C ASP A 207 0.86 4.77 -26.99
N HIS A 208 1.58 4.73 -28.11
CA HIS A 208 2.23 3.51 -28.63
C HIS A 208 3.44 3.08 -27.80
N SER A 209 3.92 3.93 -26.89
CA SER A 209 4.98 3.55 -25.97
C SER A 209 4.44 2.58 -24.92
N MET A 210 5.25 1.59 -24.56
CA MET A 210 4.93 0.66 -23.47
C MET A 210 4.98 1.35 -22.10
N ASP A 211 5.61 2.52 -22.02
CA ASP A 211 5.67 3.38 -20.83
C ASP A 211 4.52 4.41 -20.78
N ALA A 212 3.62 4.44 -21.77
CA ALA A 212 2.43 5.25 -21.72
C ALA A 212 1.48 4.80 -20.59
N THR A 213 0.73 5.74 -20.02
CA THR A 213 -0.11 5.47 -18.85
C THR A 213 -1.53 6.00 -19.00
N MET A 214 -2.45 5.34 -18.31
CA MET A 214 -3.85 5.72 -18.15
C MET A 214 -4.18 5.84 -16.67
N VAL A 215 -4.54 7.02 -16.22
CA VAL A 215 -4.96 7.28 -14.84
C VAL A 215 -6.48 7.27 -14.78
N ILE A 216 -7.03 6.36 -13.97
CA ILE A 216 -8.46 6.25 -13.69
C ILE A 216 -8.68 6.70 -12.25
N ALA A 217 -9.54 7.70 -12.05
CA ALA A 217 -9.82 8.31 -10.75
C ALA A 217 -11.23 8.03 -10.26
N ASP A 218 -11.42 7.99 -8.94
CA ASP A 218 -12.70 7.67 -8.29
C ASP A 218 -13.81 8.71 -8.52
N ASP A 219 -13.46 9.84 -9.14
CA ASP A 219 -14.38 10.89 -9.61
C ASP A 219 -15.02 10.59 -10.99
N GLY A 220 -14.76 9.40 -11.55
CA GLY A 220 -15.29 8.98 -12.84
C GLY A 220 -14.50 9.50 -14.04
N THR A 221 -13.28 10.01 -13.86
CA THR A 221 -12.43 10.51 -14.94
C THR A 221 -11.34 9.52 -15.37
N ILE A 222 -11.01 9.56 -16.66
CA ILE A 222 -9.85 8.88 -17.24
C ILE A 222 -8.93 9.92 -17.88
N LYS A 223 -7.63 9.80 -17.70
CA LYS A 223 -6.61 10.61 -18.41
C LYS A 223 -5.52 9.71 -18.95
N CYS A 224 -5.15 9.88 -20.21
CA CYS A 224 -4.01 9.18 -20.80
C CYS A 224 -2.82 10.13 -20.92
N PHE A 225 -1.63 9.58 -20.70
CA PHE A 225 -0.34 10.28 -20.78
C PHE A 225 0.62 9.49 -21.66
N ASP A 226 1.46 10.20 -22.40
CA ASP A 226 2.61 9.59 -23.07
C ASP A 226 3.71 9.20 -22.07
N ALA A 227 4.78 8.56 -22.56
CA ALA A 227 5.93 8.14 -21.74
C ALA A 227 6.68 9.32 -21.07
N SER A 228 6.50 10.56 -21.55
CA SER A 228 7.08 11.75 -20.91
C SER A 228 6.24 12.27 -19.75
N GLY A 229 5.04 11.73 -19.54
CA GLY A 229 4.05 12.23 -18.60
C GLY A 229 3.23 13.40 -19.14
N THR A 230 3.25 13.66 -20.45
CA THR A 230 2.40 14.69 -21.07
C THR A 230 1.00 14.12 -21.28
N GLN A 231 -0.03 14.83 -20.81
CA GLN A 231 -1.41 14.40 -20.99
C GLN A 231 -1.81 14.51 -22.47
N ILE A 232 -2.23 13.40 -23.06
CA ILE A 232 -2.59 13.28 -24.48
C ILE A 232 -4.11 13.16 -24.69
N ARG A 233 -4.85 12.60 -23.73
CA ARG A 233 -6.31 12.49 -23.77
C ARG A 233 -6.95 12.56 -22.39
N LYS A 234 -8.23 12.89 -22.37
CA LYS A 234 -9.09 12.83 -21.18
C LYS A 234 -10.48 12.36 -21.57
N GLY A 235 -11.11 11.61 -20.67
CA GLY A 235 -12.47 11.12 -20.81
C GLY A 235 -13.16 10.90 -19.47
N THR A 236 -14.30 10.22 -19.53
CA THR A 236 -15.07 9.76 -18.37
C THR A 236 -15.31 8.26 -18.46
N TYR A 237 -15.64 7.63 -17.34
CA TYR A 237 -16.02 6.23 -17.29
C TYR A 237 -17.12 5.93 -16.28
N THR A 238 -17.77 4.79 -16.48
CA THR A 238 -18.63 4.12 -15.49
C THR A 238 -18.46 2.62 -15.63
N ILE A 239 -18.68 1.87 -14.55
CA ILE A 239 -18.80 0.41 -14.62
C ILE A 239 -20.27 0.03 -14.39
N LYS A 240 -20.74 -0.97 -15.15
CA LYS A 240 -22.09 -1.53 -15.04
C LYS A 240 -22.03 -3.05 -14.97
N ASP A 241 -23.13 -3.63 -14.53
CA ASP A 241 -23.35 -5.09 -14.52
C ASP A 241 -22.25 -5.86 -13.79
N TRP A 242 -21.71 -5.26 -12.71
CA TRP A 242 -20.63 -5.84 -11.93
C TRP A 242 -21.10 -7.13 -11.23
N ASN A 243 -20.44 -8.23 -11.55
CA ASN A 243 -20.67 -9.55 -10.98
C ASN A 243 -19.36 -10.40 -11.05
N PRO A 244 -18.47 -10.27 -10.07
CA PRO A 244 -17.19 -11.00 -10.05
C PRO A 244 -17.31 -12.43 -9.52
N ASN A 245 -18.51 -12.86 -9.08
CA ASN A 245 -18.68 -14.09 -8.31
C ASN A 245 -18.84 -15.37 -9.15
N ASP A 246 -18.99 -15.25 -10.47
CA ASP A 246 -19.07 -16.40 -11.36
C ASP A 246 -17.72 -16.63 -12.05
N PRO A 247 -16.92 -17.62 -11.60
CA PRO A 247 -15.60 -17.88 -12.19
C PRO A 247 -15.67 -18.44 -13.62
N THR A 248 -16.86 -18.85 -14.08
CA THR A 248 -17.09 -19.36 -15.43
C THR A 248 -17.63 -18.30 -16.38
N ALA A 249 -17.97 -17.11 -15.86
CA ALA A 249 -18.49 -16.03 -16.67
C ALA A 249 -17.45 -15.50 -17.66
N TRP A 250 -17.94 -15.06 -18.81
CA TRP A 250 -17.13 -14.39 -19.82
C TRP A 250 -16.60 -13.02 -19.34
N LYS A 251 -17.40 -12.32 -18.54
CA LYS A 251 -17.06 -11.00 -18.01
C LYS A 251 -17.54 -10.85 -16.58
N VAL A 252 -16.82 -10.04 -15.82
CA VAL A 252 -17.18 -9.63 -14.46
C VAL A 252 -17.90 -8.29 -14.42
N GLY A 253 -17.96 -7.57 -15.54
CA GLY A 253 -18.67 -6.31 -15.65
C GLY A 253 -18.50 -5.67 -17.03
N THR A 254 -19.05 -4.48 -17.19
CA THR A 254 -18.97 -3.68 -18.42
C THR A 254 -18.35 -2.33 -18.09
N LEU A 255 -17.24 -1.99 -18.75
CA LEU A 255 -16.64 -0.67 -18.67
C LEU A 255 -17.21 0.20 -19.80
N GLU A 256 -17.88 1.29 -19.45
CA GLU A 256 -18.27 2.32 -20.42
C GLU A 256 -17.35 3.53 -20.30
N THR A 257 -16.93 4.07 -21.44
CA THR A 257 -16.06 5.25 -21.50
C THR A 257 -16.51 6.24 -22.57
N SER A 258 -16.08 7.50 -22.46
CA SER A 258 -16.13 8.42 -23.60
C SER A 258 -15.19 7.96 -24.72
N ALA A 259 -15.55 8.17 -25.98
CA ALA A 259 -14.79 7.67 -27.14
C ALA A 259 -13.29 8.05 -27.08
N GLY A 260 -12.43 7.05 -27.22
CA GLY A 260 -10.97 7.21 -27.22
C GLY A 260 -10.35 7.50 -25.85
N ALA A 261 -11.08 7.29 -24.75
CA ALA A 261 -10.57 7.56 -23.40
C ALA A 261 -9.43 6.65 -22.95
N ILE A 262 -9.32 5.42 -23.49
CA ILE A 262 -8.28 4.45 -23.15
C ILE A 262 -7.00 4.63 -24.00
N LEU A 263 -5.93 3.93 -23.63
CA LEU A 263 -4.70 3.87 -24.44
C LEU A 263 -4.95 3.24 -25.81
N TRP A 264 -4.27 3.77 -26.82
CA TRP A 264 -4.27 3.27 -28.19
C TRP A 264 -3.29 2.09 -28.33
N PRO A 265 -3.55 1.06 -29.17
CA PRO A 265 -4.49 1.01 -30.29
C PRO A 265 -5.95 0.85 -29.94
N TYR A 266 -6.82 1.29 -30.85
CA TYR A 266 -8.26 1.07 -30.73
C TYR A 266 -8.65 -0.26 -31.37
N GLU A 267 -9.91 -0.45 -31.75
CA GLU A 267 -10.39 -1.73 -32.26
C GLU A 267 -9.59 -2.17 -33.51
N ILE A 268 -9.15 -3.43 -33.51
CA ILE A 268 -8.44 -4.03 -34.64
C ILE A 268 -9.36 -4.16 -35.86
N ASN A 269 -8.79 -4.14 -37.07
CA ASN A 269 -9.50 -4.30 -38.35
C ASN A 269 -10.69 -3.35 -38.63
N SER A 270 -10.90 -2.31 -37.82
CA SER A 270 -12.07 -1.42 -37.88
C SER A 270 -11.83 -0.04 -38.52
N GLY A 271 -10.59 0.25 -38.95
CA GLY A 271 -10.22 1.58 -39.45
C GLY A 271 -10.15 2.67 -38.36
N GLY A 272 -9.81 2.28 -37.12
CA GLY A 272 -9.65 3.21 -36.00
C GLY A 272 -10.96 3.54 -35.28
N ASN A 273 -11.94 2.62 -35.30
CA ASN A 273 -13.11 2.75 -34.44
C ASN A 273 -12.66 2.83 -32.98
N LYS A 274 -13.27 3.75 -32.23
CA LYS A 274 -12.96 4.05 -30.82
C LYS A 274 -14.06 3.48 -29.94
N PRO A 275 -13.89 2.28 -29.36
CA PRO A 275 -14.93 1.69 -28.52
C PRO A 275 -15.24 2.58 -27.32
N THR A 276 -16.52 2.63 -26.96
CA THR A 276 -17.05 3.33 -25.77
C THR A 276 -17.57 2.37 -24.71
N GLN A 277 -17.49 1.07 -24.99
CA GLN A 277 -17.98 0.01 -24.13
C GLN A 277 -17.03 -1.18 -24.26
N PHE A 278 -16.75 -1.85 -23.16
CA PHE A 278 -15.87 -3.01 -23.11
C PHE A 278 -16.42 -4.03 -22.13
N ASP A 279 -16.28 -5.31 -22.46
CA ASP A 279 -16.42 -6.37 -21.47
C ASP A 279 -15.16 -6.38 -20.59
N ILE A 280 -15.36 -6.36 -19.28
CA ILE A 280 -14.28 -6.54 -18.30
C ILE A 280 -14.14 -8.04 -18.09
N CYS A 281 -13.20 -8.67 -18.80
CA CYS A 281 -12.96 -10.12 -18.67
C CYS A 281 -12.19 -10.47 -17.39
N TYR A 282 -11.36 -9.55 -16.90
CA TYR A 282 -10.59 -9.73 -15.67
C TYR A 282 -10.25 -8.38 -15.05
N LEU A 283 -10.45 -8.22 -13.74
CA LEU A 283 -10.08 -7.02 -13.00
C LEU A 283 -9.67 -7.37 -11.56
N THR A 284 -8.43 -7.06 -11.22
CA THR A 284 -7.84 -7.16 -9.87
C THR A 284 -7.24 -5.81 -9.48
N SER A 285 -6.58 -5.75 -8.31
CA SER A 285 -5.85 -4.56 -7.84
C SER A 285 -4.76 -4.08 -8.82
N ASP A 286 -4.25 -4.98 -9.66
CA ASP A 286 -3.02 -4.82 -10.43
C ASP A 286 -3.14 -5.31 -11.88
N ARG A 287 -4.27 -5.90 -12.29
CA ARG A 287 -4.49 -6.39 -13.65
C ARG A 287 -5.88 -6.03 -14.15
N MET A 288 -5.97 -5.59 -15.40
CA MET A 288 -7.23 -5.31 -16.08
C MET A 288 -7.17 -5.84 -17.50
N VAL A 289 -8.16 -6.63 -17.89
CA VAL A 289 -8.32 -7.13 -19.26
C VAL A 289 -9.68 -6.73 -19.79
N LEU A 290 -9.66 -5.98 -20.88
CA LEU A 290 -10.84 -5.49 -21.59
C LEU A 290 -10.97 -6.21 -22.92
N VAL A 291 -12.20 -6.52 -23.32
CA VAL A 291 -12.50 -7.11 -24.63
C VAL A 291 -13.63 -6.33 -25.31
N TYR A 292 -13.50 -6.17 -26.63
CA TYR A 292 -14.51 -5.56 -27.49
C TYR A 292 -14.76 -6.49 -28.69
N PRO A 293 -15.99 -7.02 -28.87
CA PRO A 293 -16.34 -7.81 -30.05
C PRO A 293 -16.33 -6.93 -31.29
N ASP A 294 -15.96 -7.49 -32.45
CA ASP A 294 -15.90 -6.77 -33.72
C ASP A 294 -17.21 -6.02 -34.01
N GLY A 295 -17.10 -4.73 -34.34
CA GLY A 295 -18.20 -3.81 -34.58
C GLY A 295 -19.09 -3.53 -33.37
N GLY A 296 -18.73 -3.99 -32.17
CA GLY A 296 -19.53 -3.86 -30.95
C GLY A 296 -20.72 -4.80 -30.89
N ASP A 297 -20.70 -5.92 -31.61
CA ASP A 297 -21.80 -6.89 -31.62
C ASP A 297 -21.75 -7.86 -30.42
N PHE A 298 -21.97 -7.32 -29.22
CA PHE A 298 -21.92 -8.07 -27.94
C PHE A 298 -22.91 -9.24 -27.84
N GLY A 299 -23.90 -9.34 -28.73
CA GLY A 299 -24.94 -10.37 -28.71
C GLY A 299 -25.08 -11.22 -29.98
N GLY A 300 -24.45 -10.84 -31.09
CA GLY A 300 -24.68 -11.44 -32.41
C GLY A 300 -23.45 -12.08 -33.06
N LEU A 301 -22.25 -11.86 -32.55
CA LEU A 301 -21.01 -12.39 -33.13
C LEU A 301 -20.90 -13.94 -33.03
N GLY A 302 -21.59 -14.54 -32.06
CA GLY A 302 -21.44 -15.95 -31.70
C GLY A 302 -20.11 -16.25 -31.01
N ASN A 303 -19.95 -17.47 -30.49
CA ASN A 303 -18.68 -17.90 -29.90
C ASN A 303 -17.61 -17.98 -30.99
N TRP A 304 -16.41 -17.50 -30.68
CA TRP A 304 -15.24 -17.44 -31.56
C TRP A 304 -15.32 -16.45 -32.73
N GLY A 305 -16.27 -15.51 -32.74
CA GLY A 305 -16.18 -14.35 -33.61
C GLY A 305 -14.97 -13.46 -33.25
N GLU A 306 -14.49 -12.62 -34.16
CA GLU A 306 -13.32 -11.77 -33.91
C GLU A 306 -13.60 -10.70 -32.83
N ALA A 307 -12.68 -10.53 -31.89
CA ALA A 307 -12.71 -9.48 -30.90
C ALA A 307 -11.32 -8.86 -30.74
N THR A 308 -11.29 -7.60 -30.30
CA THR A 308 -10.07 -6.93 -29.84
C THR A 308 -9.94 -7.07 -28.33
N PHE A 309 -8.73 -7.30 -27.82
CA PHE A 309 -8.45 -7.27 -26.39
C PHE A 309 -7.37 -6.26 -26.02
N TRP A 310 -7.41 -5.80 -24.77
CA TRP A 310 -6.42 -4.95 -24.13
C TRP A 310 -6.03 -5.54 -22.78
N GLN A 311 -4.75 -5.56 -22.46
CA GLN A 311 -4.24 -5.95 -21.15
C GLN A 311 -3.43 -4.84 -20.51
N PHE A 312 -3.87 -4.45 -19.31
CA PHE A 312 -3.23 -3.44 -18.49
C PHE A 312 -2.79 -4.03 -17.15
N ALA A 313 -1.73 -3.44 -16.60
CA ALA A 313 -1.26 -3.70 -15.26
C ALA A 313 -1.14 -2.39 -14.46
N SER A 314 -1.17 -2.50 -13.13
CA SER A 314 -0.94 -1.39 -12.22
C SER A 314 0.00 -1.80 -11.11
N ASN A 315 0.92 -0.91 -10.76
CA ASN A 315 1.76 -1.01 -9.56
C ASN A 315 1.56 0.18 -8.62
N SER A 316 0.57 1.03 -8.88
CA SER A 316 0.34 2.26 -8.11
C SER A 316 -0.56 2.06 -6.89
N ASP A 317 -1.16 0.87 -6.72
CA ASP A 317 -2.09 0.56 -5.64
C ASP A 317 -1.55 -0.49 -4.67
N ILE A 318 -0.45 -0.13 -3.99
CA ILE A 318 0.27 -1.03 -3.07
C ILE A 318 -0.66 -1.60 -1.99
N LEU A 319 -1.53 -0.79 -1.40
CA LEU A 319 -2.47 -1.26 -0.37
C LEU A 319 -3.52 -2.22 -0.95
N GLY A 320 -4.11 -1.92 -2.11
CA GLY A 320 -5.04 -2.84 -2.77
C GLY A 320 -4.38 -4.17 -3.15
N MET A 321 -3.13 -4.13 -3.60
CA MET A 321 -2.34 -5.34 -3.88
C MET A 321 -1.99 -6.11 -2.61
N ALA A 322 -1.57 -5.44 -1.53
CA ALA A 322 -1.11 -6.09 -0.31
C ALA A 322 -2.26 -6.62 0.56
N ALA A 323 -3.38 -5.91 0.66
CA ALA A 323 -4.42 -6.19 1.66
C ALA A 323 -5.81 -6.42 1.06
N GLY A 324 -5.99 -6.25 -0.26
CA GLY A 324 -7.30 -6.25 -0.89
C GLY A 324 -8.13 -5.04 -0.47
N TYR A 325 -9.45 -5.14 -0.63
CA TYR A 325 -10.40 -4.04 -0.37
C TYR A 325 -11.48 -4.38 0.66
N GLU A 326 -11.60 -5.65 1.02
CA GLU A 326 -12.59 -6.11 2.01
C GLU A 326 -11.99 -6.04 3.41
N LYS A 327 -12.42 -5.04 4.18
CA LYS A 327 -11.88 -4.75 5.53
C LYS A 327 -11.97 -5.95 6.49
N SER A 328 -13.00 -6.78 6.34
CA SER A 328 -13.27 -7.93 7.22
C SER A 328 -12.52 -9.20 6.84
N GLN A 329 -11.93 -9.26 5.65
CA GLN A 329 -11.23 -10.45 5.15
C GLN A 329 -9.73 -10.22 5.03
N GLY A 330 -9.31 -9.05 4.52
CA GLY A 330 -7.91 -8.83 4.16
C GLY A 330 -7.43 -9.76 3.06
N LYS A 331 -6.11 -9.91 2.96
CA LYS A 331 -5.44 -10.84 2.05
C LYS A 331 -4.42 -11.68 2.82
N ASP A 332 -4.50 -13.00 2.60
CA ASP A 332 -3.59 -13.98 3.16
C ASP A 332 -2.35 -14.16 2.27
N TRP A 333 -1.18 -14.13 2.88
CA TRP A 333 0.12 -14.32 2.25
C TRP A 333 0.83 -15.53 2.85
N THR A 334 1.13 -16.51 2.01
CA THR A 334 1.85 -17.74 2.38
C THR A 334 3.15 -17.85 1.58
N TRP A 335 3.99 -18.84 1.89
CA TRP A 335 5.29 -19.00 1.24
C TRP A 335 5.19 -19.27 -0.27
N ASP A 336 6.01 -18.57 -1.08
CA ASP A 336 6.08 -18.77 -2.54
C ASP A 336 7.30 -19.59 -2.97
N GLN A 337 7.11 -20.90 -3.05
CA GLN A 337 8.12 -21.83 -3.61
C GLN A 337 8.25 -21.73 -5.15
N GLY A 338 7.41 -20.94 -5.82
CA GLY A 338 7.34 -20.87 -7.27
C GLY A 338 8.42 -20.02 -7.95
N VAL A 339 9.26 -19.30 -7.21
CA VAL A 339 10.34 -18.48 -7.79
C VAL A 339 11.60 -19.32 -8.03
N THR A 340 12.22 -19.83 -6.96
CA THR A 340 13.43 -20.68 -7.02
C THR A 340 13.30 -21.96 -6.20
N GLY A 341 12.13 -22.22 -5.59
CA GLY A 341 11.95 -23.21 -4.54
C GLY A 341 12.28 -22.67 -3.14
N ALA A 342 13.22 -21.72 -3.02
CA ALA A 342 13.59 -21.10 -1.75
C ALA A 342 12.63 -19.95 -1.40
N VAL A 343 12.15 -19.92 -0.15
CA VAL A 343 11.13 -18.96 0.31
C VAL A 343 11.65 -17.96 1.34
N TRP A 344 12.79 -18.29 1.96
CA TRP A 344 13.52 -17.45 2.91
C TRP A 344 14.99 -17.80 2.88
N GLY A 345 15.89 -16.83 3.04
CA GLY A 345 17.33 -17.10 3.08
C GLY A 345 18.17 -15.84 2.92
N ASN A 346 19.45 -16.01 2.57
CA ASN A 346 20.36 -14.88 2.30
C ASN A 346 20.57 -14.63 0.80
N MET A 347 20.85 -13.36 0.51
CA MET A 347 21.08 -12.84 -0.82
C MET A 347 22.06 -11.65 -0.80
N GLY A 348 22.52 -11.26 -1.99
CA GLY A 348 23.24 -10.01 -2.21
C GLY A 348 22.30 -8.80 -2.34
N TYR A 349 22.44 -7.83 -1.45
CA TYR A 349 21.69 -6.58 -1.41
C TYR A 349 21.95 -5.68 -2.63
N CYS A 350 20.90 -5.13 -3.24
CA CYS A 350 21.02 -4.18 -4.37
C CYS A 350 21.89 -4.66 -5.55
N GLY A 351 21.90 -5.98 -5.83
CA GLY A 351 22.67 -6.57 -6.92
C GLY A 351 22.08 -6.36 -8.33
N GLY A 352 20.87 -5.79 -8.44
CA GLY A 352 20.12 -5.59 -9.67
C GLY A 352 18.78 -4.88 -9.42
N ALA A 353 17.80 -5.04 -10.32
CA ALA A 353 16.45 -4.53 -10.07
C ALA A 353 15.76 -5.37 -8.98
N GLY A 354 14.97 -4.72 -8.13
CA GLY A 354 14.28 -5.38 -7.02
C GLY A 354 13.25 -6.41 -7.50
N SER A 355 12.58 -6.11 -8.62
CA SER A 355 11.63 -7.03 -9.24
C SER A 355 12.26 -8.37 -9.60
N ASP A 356 13.54 -8.39 -9.98
CA ASP A 356 14.24 -9.60 -10.39
C ASP A 356 14.44 -10.57 -9.22
N VAL A 357 14.44 -10.06 -7.98
CA VAL A 357 14.45 -10.90 -6.76
C VAL A 357 13.16 -11.73 -6.71
N GLY A 358 12.01 -11.09 -6.90
CA GLY A 358 10.70 -11.74 -6.84
C GLY A 358 10.28 -12.52 -8.09
N THR A 359 10.90 -12.26 -9.24
CA THR A 359 10.55 -12.94 -10.51
C THR A 359 11.54 -14.02 -10.91
N THR A 360 12.83 -13.84 -10.65
CA THR A 360 13.89 -14.79 -11.07
C THR A 360 14.80 -15.25 -9.93
N GLY A 361 14.62 -14.73 -8.71
CA GLY A 361 15.50 -15.03 -7.57
C GLY A 361 16.87 -14.38 -7.70
N ASN A 362 16.98 -13.25 -8.42
CA ASN A 362 18.26 -12.58 -8.61
C ASN A 362 18.93 -12.23 -7.27
N GLY A 363 20.23 -12.50 -7.17
CA GLY A 363 21.02 -12.23 -5.98
C GLY A 363 20.92 -13.27 -4.86
N GLN A 364 20.01 -14.26 -4.95
CA GLN A 364 19.90 -15.31 -3.94
C GLN A 364 21.18 -16.17 -3.87
N TRP A 365 21.64 -16.45 -2.66
CA TRP A 365 22.83 -17.29 -2.42
C TRP A 365 22.45 -18.64 -1.81
N TRP A 366 21.59 -18.62 -0.80
CA TRP A 366 21.06 -19.81 -0.13
C TRP A 366 19.68 -19.52 0.45
N GLY A 367 18.84 -20.55 0.58
CA GLY A 367 17.56 -20.42 1.27
C GLY A 367 16.87 -21.76 1.57
N CYS A 368 15.88 -21.69 2.44
CA CYS A 368 15.04 -22.81 2.86
C CYS A 368 13.98 -23.13 1.82
N THR A 369 13.82 -24.41 1.53
CA THR A 369 12.87 -24.94 0.53
C THR A 369 11.80 -25.84 1.13
N SER A 370 11.91 -26.18 2.42
CA SER A 370 11.03 -27.12 3.10
C SER A 370 10.93 -26.82 4.60
N GLU A 371 9.91 -27.42 5.25
CA GLU A 371 9.71 -27.32 6.72
C GLU A 371 10.90 -27.93 7.50
N ALA A 372 11.59 -28.92 6.92
CA ALA A 372 12.77 -29.52 7.52
C ALA A 372 13.96 -28.54 7.53
N ASP A 373 14.16 -27.80 6.43
CA ASP A 373 15.19 -26.76 6.36
C ASP A 373 14.94 -25.70 7.43
N PHE A 374 13.67 -25.31 7.61
CA PHE A 374 13.27 -24.40 8.66
C PHE A 374 13.58 -24.91 10.07
N ALA A 375 13.30 -26.17 10.39
CA ALA A 375 13.64 -26.71 11.72
C ALA A 375 15.13 -26.58 12.08
N ASP A 376 16.03 -26.61 11.08
CA ASP A 376 17.47 -26.41 11.27
C ASP A 376 17.86 -24.92 11.47
N GLN A 377 16.92 -23.99 11.26
CA GLN A 377 17.11 -22.54 11.39
C GLN A 377 16.63 -21.94 12.72
N LEU A 378 16.36 -22.75 13.75
CA LEU A 378 15.90 -22.28 15.06
C LEU A 378 16.76 -21.18 15.70
N GLN A 379 18.05 -21.11 15.36
CA GLN A 379 18.96 -20.03 15.79
C GLN A 379 18.57 -18.62 15.27
N HIS A 380 17.66 -18.55 14.28
CA HIS A 380 17.07 -17.32 13.73
C HIS A 380 15.67 -17.05 14.31
N SER A 381 15.25 -17.79 15.34
CA SER A 381 14.14 -17.41 16.21
C SER A 381 14.66 -16.60 17.40
N ASN A 382 13.83 -15.74 17.97
CA ASN A 382 14.17 -14.95 19.15
C ASN A 382 14.10 -15.76 20.47
N ASP A 383 13.43 -16.92 20.46
CA ASP A 383 13.18 -17.74 21.66
C ASP A 383 13.63 -19.21 21.55
N GLY A 384 14.12 -19.64 20.38
CA GLY A 384 14.58 -21.00 20.14
C GLY A 384 13.46 -22.02 19.97
N THR A 385 12.21 -21.60 19.74
CA THR A 385 11.05 -22.49 19.69
C THR A 385 10.29 -22.41 18.35
N LEU A 386 9.66 -23.52 17.99
CA LEU A 386 8.74 -23.58 16.85
C LEU A 386 7.36 -23.10 17.28
N HIS A 387 6.72 -22.27 16.45
CA HIS A 387 5.39 -21.69 16.71
C HIS A 387 4.31 -22.18 15.74
N GLY A 388 4.67 -23.04 14.79
CA GLY A 388 3.79 -23.54 13.73
C GLY A 388 3.86 -22.71 12.44
N ASP A 389 4.58 -21.58 12.44
CA ASP A 389 4.87 -20.76 11.25
C ASP A 389 6.08 -21.25 10.44
N GLU A 390 6.76 -22.31 10.91
CA GLU A 390 7.67 -23.14 10.11
C GLU A 390 6.95 -24.02 9.06
N SER A 391 5.62 -24.05 9.08
CA SER A 391 4.88 -24.79 8.06
C SER A 391 4.87 -24.05 6.72
N MET A 392 4.94 -24.80 5.62
CA MET A 392 4.78 -24.21 4.29
C MET A 392 3.36 -23.66 4.05
N ASP A 393 2.37 -24.10 4.84
CA ASP A 393 0.98 -23.64 4.79
C ASP A 393 0.69 -22.44 5.74
N ALA A 394 1.69 -22.04 6.53
CA ALA A 394 1.59 -20.87 7.41
C ALA A 394 1.41 -19.60 6.59
N TYR A 395 0.76 -18.60 7.18
CA TYR A 395 0.42 -17.38 6.46
C TYR A 395 0.26 -16.18 7.40
N PHE A 396 0.35 -14.98 6.85
CA PHE A 396 -0.10 -13.77 7.52
C PHE A 396 -1.20 -13.09 6.71
N THR A 397 -2.17 -12.51 7.41
CA THR A 397 -3.25 -11.73 6.81
C THR A 397 -2.93 -10.25 6.96
N LEU A 398 -2.99 -9.49 5.85
CA LEU A 398 -3.00 -8.03 5.88
C LEU A 398 -4.42 -7.53 5.60
N THR A 399 -4.97 -6.70 6.47
CA THR A 399 -6.30 -6.12 6.29
C THR A 399 -6.21 -4.62 5.94
N PRO A 400 -7.16 -4.06 5.17
CA PRO A 400 -7.13 -2.64 4.77
C PRO A 400 -7.11 -1.62 5.91
N ASP A 401 -7.49 -2.00 7.13
CA ASP A 401 -7.44 -1.16 8.34
C ASP A 401 -6.06 -1.16 9.03
N GLY A 402 -5.06 -1.78 8.41
CA GLY A 402 -3.67 -1.76 8.87
C GLY A 402 -3.32 -2.84 9.89
N MET A 403 -4.13 -3.91 10.01
CA MET A 403 -3.79 -5.05 10.87
C MET A 403 -3.01 -6.12 10.11
N ILE A 404 -2.00 -6.68 10.78
CA ILE A 404 -1.30 -7.89 10.36
C ILE A 404 -1.55 -8.99 11.39
N THR A 405 -1.99 -10.16 10.94
CA THR A 405 -2.20 -11.33 11.82
C THR A 405 -1.45 -12.52 11.29
N ARG A 406 -0.66 -13.18 12.13
CA ARG A 406 0.15 -14.33 11.78
C ARG A 406 -0.55 -15.62 12.20
N HIS A 407 -0.55 -16.61 11.33
CA HIS A 407 -1.21 -17.90 11.52
C HIS A 407 -0.24 -19.07 11.33
N ASP A 408 -0.45 -20.14 12.09
CA ASP A 408 0.22 -21.42 11.86
C ASP A 408 -0.30 -22.12 10.60
N GLY A 409 0.34 -23.22 10.20
CA GLY A 409 -0.09 -24.03 9.03
C GLY A 409 -1.52 -24.62 9.14
N LYS A 410 -2.14 -24.58 10.32
CA LYS A 410 -3.53 -25.02 10.55
C LYS A 410 -4.53 -23.85 10.59
N GLY A 411 -4.05 -22.61 10.49
CA GLY A 411 -4.85 -21.39 10.56
C GLY A 411 -5.09 -20.85 11.97
N ASN A 412 -4.46 -21.41 13.02
CA ASN A 412 -4.55 -20.83 14.35
C ASN A 412 -3.75 -19.53 14.41
N VAL A 413 -4.34 -18.48 14.99
CA VAL A 413 -3.65 -17.21 15.22
C VAL A 413 -2.50 -17.43 16.20
N ILE A 414 -1.29 -17.04 15.79
CA ILE A 414 -0.11 -17.03 16.64
C ILE A 414 0.00 -15.68 17.35
N ASN A 415 -0.03 -14.59 16.58
CA ASN A 415 -0.02 -13.22 17.09
C ASN A 415 -0.63 -12.24 16.06
N SER A 416 -0.83 -11.00 16.50
CA SER A 416 -1.28 -9.90 15.65
C SER A 416 -0.50 -8.62 15.98
N GLY A 417 -0.49 -7.68 15.05
CA GLY A 417 0.01 -6.33 15.24
C GLY A 417 -0.49 -5.43 14.13
N ILE A 418 0.25 -4.37 13.83
CA ILE A 418 -0.06 -3.46 12.71
C ILE A 418 0.98 -3.50 11.63
N TYR A 419 0.58 -2.99 10.47
CA TYR A 419 1.48 -2.64 9.41
C TYR A 419 1.16 -1.27 8.80
N SER A 420 2.13 -0.70 8.10
CA SER A 420 1.94 0.43 7.20
C SER A 420 2.92 0.35 6.04
N PHE A 421 2.57 0.96 4.90
CA PHE A 421 3.48 1.13 3.78
C PHE A 421 3.90 2.59 3.63
N ASP A 422 5.20 2.82 3.47
CA ASP A 422 5.74 4.09 3.00
C ASP A 422 6.09 3.92 1.52
N LEU A 423 5.37 4.63 0.63
CA LEU A 423 5.55 4.52 -0.82
C LEU A 423 6.90 5.11 -1.26
N VAL A 424 7.50 4.49 -2.27
CA VAL A 424 8.77 4.93 -2.85
C VAL A 424 8.61 5.08 -4.35
N ASP A 425 8.65 6.33 -4.84
CA ASP A 425 8.53 6.63 -6.27
C ASP A 425 9.89 6.60 -6.98
N GLY A 426 9.91 6.07 -8.21
CA GLY A 426 11.05 6.15 -9.12
C GLY A 426 12.28 5.32 -8.73
N ASN A 427 12.13 4.35 -7.82
CA ASN A 427 13.22 3.50 -7.37
C ASN A 427 13.16 2.13 -8.06
N THR A 428 14.27 1.70 -8.67
CA THR A 428 14.39 0.41 -9.36
C THR A 428 14.57 -0.78 -8.41
N TRP A 429 14.89 -0.52 -7.14
CA TRP A 429 15.13 -1.54 -6.13
C TRP A 429 13.89 -1.86 -5.30
N LYS A 430 13.05 -0.89 -4.97
CA LYS A 430 11.86 -1.12 -4.14
C LYS A 430 10.70 -0.24 -4.53
N VAL A 431 9.49 -0.75 -4.28
CA VAL A 431 8.22 -0.04 -4.53
C VAL A 431 7.66 0.60 -3.25
N ALA A 432 8.01 0.07 -2.09
CA ALA A 432 7.60 0.59 -0.80
C ALA A 432 8.53 0.10 0.32
N ASP A 433 8.46 0.76 1.48
CA ASP A 433 8.88 0.18 2.74
C ASP A 433 7.65 -0.33 3.50
N LEU A 434 7.68 -1.59 3.94
CA LEU A 434 6.67 -2.18 4.83
C LEU A 434 7.17 -2.05 6.26
N ASN A 435 6.43 -1.34 7.11
CA ASN A 435 6.67 -1.29 8.54
C ASN A 435 5.68 -2.21 9.25
N THR A 436 6.13 -2.97 10.25
CA THR A 436 5.29 -3.89 11.02
C THR A 436 5.60 -3.83 12.52
N THR A 437 4.67 -4.30 13.34
CA THR A 437 4.99 -4.77 14.69
C THR A 437 6.05 -5.89 14.61
N ALA A 438 6.98 -5.95 15.58
CA ALA A 438 8.03 -6.97 15.57
C ALA A 438 7.44 -8.40 15.64
N GLY A 439 7.93 -9.30 14.80
CA GLY A 439 7.58 -10.72 14.84
C GLY A 439 6.19 -11.07 14.26
N THR A 440 5.57 -10.17 13.50
CA THR A 440 4.24 -10.41 12.89
C THR A 440 4.29 -10.90 11.43
N ILE A 441 5.45 -10.87 10.79
CA ILE A 441 5.70 -11.65 9.55
C ILE A 441 6.00 -13.12 9.89
N LEU A 442 5.97 -14.00 8.88
CA LEU A 442 6.34 -15.40 9.07
C LEU A 442 7.83 -15.56 9.40
N TRP A 443 8.10 -16.40 10.38
CA TRP A 443 9.44 -16.86 10.74
C TRP A 443 9.99 -17.83 9.66
N PRO A 444 11.30 -17.86 9.34
CA PRO A 444 12.41 -17.23 10.07
C PRO A 444 12.57 -15.71 9.92
N PHE A 445 13.18 -15.08 10.92
CA PHE A 445 13.45 -13.64 10.92
C PHE A 445 14.76 -13.33 10.19
N GLU A 446 15.50 -12.28 10.59
CA GLU A 446 16.76 -11.95 9.90
C GLU A 446 17.80 -13.08 10.04
N ILE A 447 18.45 -13.42 8.94
CA ILE A 447 19.53 -14.40 8.91
C ILE A 447 20.78 -13.85 9.62
N ASN A 448 21.56 -14.73 10.24
CA ASN A 448 22.83 -14.43 10.93
C ASN A 448 22.78 -13.36 12.06
N SER A 449 21.59 -12.96 12.52
CA SER A 449 21.41 -11.88 13.51
C SER A 449 21.08 -12.34 14.94
N GLY A 450 20.96 -13.66 15.17
CA GLY A 450 20.56 -14.21 16.47
C GLY A 450 19.09 -13.96 16.83
N GLY A 451 18.20 -13.98 15.83
CA GLY A 451 16.75 -13.83 16.03
C GLY A 451 16.28 -12.39 16.11
N ASN A 452 17.01 -11.44 15.51
CA ASN A 452 16.49 -10.08 15.34
C ASN A 452 15.18 -10.14 14.55
N MET A 453 14.14 -9.49 15.08
CA MET A 453 12.81 -9.41 14.48
C MET A 453 12.68 -8.05 13.79
N PRO A 454 12.90 -7.95 12.47
CA PRO A 454 12.84 -6.66 11.82
C PRO A 454 11.41 -6.11 11.88
N THR A 455 11.31 -4.79 11.96
CA THR A 455 10.05 -4.04 11.95
C THR A 455 9.88 -3.19 10.70
N LYS A 456 10.86 -3.26 9.79
CA LYS A 456 10.89 -2.53 8.53
C LYS A 456 11.48 -3.44 7.46
N PHE A 457 10.83 -3.51 6.30
CA PHE A 457 11.24 -4.31 5.15
C PHE A 457 11.19 -3.47 3.89
N GLU A 458 12.11 -3.70 2.97
CA GLU A 458 11.99 -3.17 1.62
C GLU A 458 11.13 -4.12 0.80
N VAL A 459 10.04 -3.61 0.24
CA VAL A 459 9.17 -4.36 -0.65
C VAL A 459 9.76 -4.21 -2.05
N VAL A 460 10.52 -5.21 -2.48
CA VAL A 460 11.26 -5.15 -3.75
C VAL A 460 10.41 -5.63 -4.93
N TYR A 461 9.36 -6.40 -4.65
CA TYR A 461 8.38 -6.84 -5.63
C TYR A 461 7.01 -7.01 -4.98
N LEU A 462 5.96 -6.51 -5.61
CA LEU A 462 4.57 -6.68 -5.16
C LEU A 462 3.62 -6.68 -6.36
N THR A 463 2.75 -7.69 -6.41
CA THR A 463 1.58 -7.78 -7.28
C THR A 463 0.37 -8.21 -6.45
N GLY A 464 -0.79 -8.39 -7.07
CA GLY A 464 -1.95 -8.99 -6.41
C GLY A 464 -1.70 -10.41 -5.90
N ASP A 465 -0.72 -11.11 -6.48
CA ASP A 465 -0.47 -12.54 -6.27
C ASP A 465 0.88 -12.85 -5.60
N LYS A 466 1.85 -11.94 -5.63
CA LYS A 466 3.22 -12.16 -5.13
C LYS A 466 3.73 -10.97 -4.34
N MET A 467 4.50 -11.23 -3.28
CA MET A 467 5.19 -10.23 -2.47
C MET A 467 6.60 -10.72 -2.15
N THR A 468 7.58 -9.86 -2.34
CA THR A 468 8.97 -10.13 -1.96
C THR A 468 9.48 -9.03 -1.05
N LEU A 469 9.94 -9.45 0.13
CA LEU A 469 10.53 -8.58 1.13
C LEU A 469 12.04 -8.80 1.19
N VAL A 470 12.79 -7.72 1.42
CA VAL A 470 14.22 -7.76 1.69
C VAL A 470 14.56 -6.95 2.93
N TYR A 471 15.50 -7.44 3.72
CA TYR A 471 16.07 -6.75 4.87
C TYR A 471 17.61 -6.79 4.78
N PRO A 472 18.29 -5.64 4.63
CA PRO A 472 19.75 -5.58 4.67
C PRO A 472 20.26 -5.96 6.07
N ASP A 473 21.39 -6.68 6.14
CA ASP A 473 22.02 -7.09 7.40
C ASP A 473 22.18 -5.91 8.38
N GLY A 474 21.74 -6.13 9.62
CA GLY A 474 21.73 -5.13 10.69
C GLY A 474 20.80 -3.94 10.48
N GLY A 475 19.95 -3.97 9.44
CA GLY A 475 19.10 -2.85 9.05
C GLY A 475 19.86 -1.68 8.43
N ASP A 476 21.02 -1.93 7.83
CA ASP A 476 21.86 -0.90 7.21
C ASP A 476 21.37 -0.53 5.80
N PHE A 477 20.18 0.07 5.74
CA PHE A 477 19.53 0.55 4.52
C PHE A 477 20.40 1.63 3.83
N GLY A 478 21.18 1.21 2.84
CA GLY A 478 22.03 2.07 2.01
C GLY A 478 23.51 2.15 2.42
N GLY A 479 23.93 1.51 3.52
CA GLY A 479 25.33 1.52 3.98
C GLY A 479 26.15 0.27 3.61
N LEU A 480 25.49 -0.87 3.31
CA LEU A 480 26.17 -2.12 2.97
C LEU A 480 26.88 -2.12 1.61
N GLY A 481 26.50 -1.22 0.71
CA GLY A 481 26.90 -1.26 -0.70
C GLY A 481 26.26 -2.41 -1.48
N ASN A 482 26.52 -2.47 -2.79
CA ASN A 482 26.00 -3.54 -3.62
C ASN A 482 26.64 -4.88 -3.25
N TRP A 483 25.83 -5.94 -3.19
CA TRP A 483 26.18 -7.30 -2.79
C TRP A 483 26.55 -7.47 -1.31
N GLY A 484 26.19 -6.53 -0.43
CA GLY A 484 26.16 -6.80 1.01
C GLY A 484 25.17 -7.91 1.35
N GLU A 485 25.32 -8.57 2.50
CA GLU A 485 24.36 -9.62 2.90
C GLU A 485 22.99 -9.01 3.23
N ALA A 486 21.94 -9.66 2.76
CA ALA A 486 20.55 -9.34 3.10
C ALA A 486 19.74 -10.62 3.26
N THR A 487 18.66 -10.54 4.02
CA THR A 487 17.65 -11.59 4.13
C THR A 487 16.52 -11.32 3.15
N PHE A 488 16.00 -12.36 2.49
CA PHE A 488 14.81 -12.27 1.64
C PHE A 488 13.66 -13.13 2.16
N TRP A 489 12.43 -12.74 1.81
CA TRP A 489 11.21 -13.53 2.00
C TRP A 489 10.38 -13.49 0.73
N HIS A 490 9.91 -14.65 0.27
CA HIS A 490 9.03 -14.79 -0.89
C HIS A 490 7.66 -15.27 -0.45
N PHE A 491 6.63 -14.49 -0.78
CA PHE A 491 5.25 -14.81 -0.50
C PHE A 491 4.37 -14.78 -1.75
N LYS A 492 3.30 -15.56 -1.71
CA LYS A 492 2.21 -15.54 -2.67
C LYS A 492 0.87 -15.39 -1.94
N ALA A 493 -0.14 -14.90 -2.65
CA ALA A 493 -1.51 -14.95 -2.16
C ALA A 493 -1.92 -16.42 -1.91
N LYS A 494 -2.61 -16.68 -0.80
CA LYS A 494 -3.03 -18.03 -0.38
C LYS A 494 -4.33 -18.49 -1.04
#